data_AF-A0AB39TVE2-F1
#
_entry.id   AF-A0AB39TVE2-F1
#
_cell.length_a   1.000
_cell.length_b   1.000
_cell.length_c   1.000
_cell.angle_alpha   90.00
_cell.angle_beta   90.00
_cell.angle_gamma   90.00
#
_symmetry.space_group_name_H-M   'P 1'
#
loop_
_entity.id
_entity.type
_entity.pdbx_description
1 polymer ?
#
loop_
_entity_poly.entity_id
_entity_poly.type
_entity_poly.pdbx_seq_one_letter_code
_entity_poly.pdbx_strand_id
1 'polypeptide(L)'
;MDFARDARLDLALLDTAGVTGHPRAQGTARFLTARTLERGDGYAARDVLAHPAVAAALTLAEQQQLAESVSACGLDQGGLPAELHETFGAALNRAASALTRILAASR
;
A
#
# COMPACT_ATOMS: atom_id res chain seq x y z
N MET A 1 -0.63 10.54 -2.46
CA MET A 1 -1.23 9.37 -3.14
C MET A 1 -0.48 8.98 -4.42
N ASP A 2 0.56 9.72 -4.85
CA ASP A 2 1.23 9.44 -6.13
C ASP A 2 2.26 8.29 -6.07
N PHE A 3 2.89 8.05 -4.91
CA PHE A 3 4.01 7.11 -4.84
C PHE A 3 3.64 5.65 -5.06
N ALA A 4 2.59 5.13 -4.40
CA ALA A 4 2.15 3.75 -4.63
C ALA A 4 1.76 3.49 -6.10
N ARG A 5 1.26 4.50 -6.80
CA ARG A 5 0.97 4.42 -8.24
C ARG A 5 2.25 4.35 -9.06
N ASP A 6 3.22 5.22 -8.79
CA ASP A 6 4.52 5.21 -9.46
C ASP A 6 5.25 3.89 -9.22
N ALA A 7 5.18 3.37 -8.00
CA ALA A 7 5.78 2.09 -7.64
C ALA A 7 5.22 0.93 -8.47
N ARG A 8 3.90 0.89 -8.73
CA ARG A 8 3.29 -0.12 -9.61
C ARG A 8 3.78 -0.01 -11.05
N LEU A 9 4.08 1.20 -11.52
CA LEU A 9 4.61 1.40 -12.86
C LEU A 9 6.04 0.84 -12.98
N ASP A 10 6.86 1.06 -11.96
CA ASP A 10 8.21 0.49 -11.87
C ASP A 10 8.19 -1.04 -11.74
N LEU A 11 7.22 -1.60 -11.01
CA LEU A 11 7.00 -3.06 -10.94
C LEU A 11 6.58 -3.63 -12.30
N ALA A 12 5.65 -2.97 -13.00
CA ALA A 12 5.28 -3.38 -14.35
C ALA A 12 6.46 -3.32 -15.33
N LEU A 13 7.36 -2.35 -15.17
CA LEU A 13 8.60 -2.31 -15.94
C LEU A 13 9.49 -3.51 -15.64
N LEU A 14 9.61 -3.93 -14.37
CA LEU A 14 10.34 -5.15 -13.99
C LEU A 14 9.74 -6.40 -14.64
N ASP A 15 8.42 -6.52 -14.71
CA ASP A 15 7.74 -7.64 -15.37
C ASP A 15 8.07 -7.69 -16.87
N THR A 16 8.03 -6.53 -17.56
CA THR A 16 8.34 -6.46 -19.00
C THR A 16 9.82 -6.67 -19.32
N ALA A 17 10.72 -6.36 -18.39
CA ALA A 17 12.15 -6.53 -18.58
C ALA A 17 12.58 -8.00 -18.65
N GLY A 18 11.69 -8.93 -18.29
CA GLY A 18 11.89 -10.36 -18.47
C GLY A 18 12.98 -10.93 -17.56
N VAL A 19 12.55 -11.55 -16.46
CA VAL A 19 13.32 -12.48 -15.62
C VAL A 19 14.44 -11.84 -14.78
N THR A 20 14.32 -12.12 -13.49
CA THR A 20 15.32 -12.07 -12.42
C THR A 20 16.73 -12.40 -12.90
N GLY A 21 17.56 -11.38 -13.12
CA GLY A 21 18.96 -11.57 -13.49
C GLY A 21 19.57 -10.44 -14.31
N HIS A 22 18.77 -9.60 -14.97
CA HIS A 22 19.31 -8.44 -15.67
C HIS A 22 19.79 -7.38 -14.65
N PRO A 23 21.03 -6.85 -14.74
CA PRO A 23 21.56 -5.90 -13.76
C PRO A 23 20.70 -4.64 -13.60
N ARG A 24 20.03 -4.19 -14.66
CA ARG A 24 19.06 -3.08 -14.60
C ARG A 24 17.82 -3.43 -13.78
N ALA A 25 17.31 -4.64 -13.88
CA ALA A 25 16.17 -5.09 -13.09
C ALA A 25 16.53 -5.17 -11.59
N GLN A 26 17.74 -5.61 -11.25
CA GLN A 26 18.23 -5.59 -9.87
C GLN A 26 18.40 -4.15 -9.33
N GLY A 27 18.93 -3.25 -10.15
CA GLY A 27 19.05 -1.83 -9.80
C GLY A 27 17.69 -1.18 -9.52
N THR A 28 16.70 -1.42 -10.39
CA THR A 28 15.33 -0.93 -10.20
C THR A 28 14.67 -1.53 -8.96
N ALA A 29 14.81 -2.84 -8.71
CA ALA A 29 14.28 -3.47 -7.49
C ALA A 29 14.87 -2.87 -6.20
N ARG A 30 16.18 -2.59 -6.19
CA ARG A 30 16.85 -1.94 -5.05
C ARG A 30 16.43 -0.49 -4.86
N PHE A 31 16.32 0.27 -5.95
CA PHE A 31 15.81 1.63 -5.91
C PHE A 31 14.38 1.70 -5.35
N LEU A 32 13.51 0.81 -5.83
CA LEU A 32 12.12 0.73 -5.39
C LEU A 32 12.02 0.37 -3.90
N THR A 33 12.82 -0.59 -3.44
CA THR A 33 12.90 -0.97 -2.01
C THR A 33 13.31 0.23 -1.15
N ALA A 34 14.39 0.93 -1.51
CA ALA A 34 14.91 2.05 -0.74
C ALA A 34 13.89 3.20 -0.66
N ARG A 35 13.26 3.57 -1.79
CA ARG A 35 12.21 4.59 -1.85
C ARG A 35 11.00 4.23 -1.00
N THR A 36 10.62 2.95 -0.99
CA THR A 36 9.47 2.46 -0.23
C THR A 36 9.72 2.51 1.26
N LEU A 37 10.92 2.11 1.70
CA LEU A 37 11.35 2.23 3.09
C LEU A 37 11.47 3.68 3.54
N GLU A 38 12.03 4.56 2.71
CA GLU A 38 12.17 6.00 3.01
C GLU A 38 10.81 6.67 3.20
N ARG A 39 9.82 6.33 2.36
CA ARG A 39 8.49 6.93 2.43
C ARG A 39 7.56 6.28 3.46
N GLY A 40 7.83 5.04 3.88
CA GLY A 40 6.95 4.28 4.77
C GLY A 40 5.54 4.06 4.20
N ASP A 41 5.42 3.99 2.86
CA ASP A 41 4.12 3.79 2.21
C ASP A 41 3.72 2.31 2.27
N GLY A 42 2.74 1.98 3.11
CA GLY A 42 2.28 0.62 3.32
C GLY A 42 1.73 -0.06 2.06
N TYR A 43 1.11 0.68 1.13
CA TYR A 43 0.61 0.08 -0.11
C TYR A 43 1.76 -0.27 -1.06
N ALA A 44 2.73 0.63 -1.19
CA ALA A 44 3.95 0.33 -1.94
C ALA A 44 4.74 -0.82 -1.29
N ALA A 45 4.81 -0.86 0.05
CA ALA A 45 5.48 -1.93 0.78
C ALA A 45 4.83 -3.30 0.52
N ARG A 46 3.50 -3.36 0.50
CA ARG A 46 2.76 -4.59 0.15
C ARG A 46 3.07 -5.04 -1.28
N ASP A 47 3.00 -4.11 -2.24
CA ASP A 47 3.22 -4.42 -3.65
C ASP A 47 4.69 -4.87 -3.90
N VAL A 48 5.66 -4.26 -3.21
CA VAL A 48 7.08 -4.65 -3.22
C VAL A 48 7.32 -6.04 -2.63
N LEU A 49 6.72 -6.35 -1.48
CA LEU A 49 6.83 -7.66 -0.83
C LEU A 49 6.20 -8.78 -1.67
N ALA A 50 5.12 -8.49 -2.37
CA ALA A 50 4.44 -9.45 -3.23
C ALA A 50 5.16 -9.71 -4.57
N HIS A 51 6.07 -8.83 -4.99
CA HIS A 51 6.71 -8.93 -6.29
C HIS A 51 7.93 -9.88 -6.28
N PRO A 52 7.93 -10.98 -7.05
CA PRO A 52 8.94 -12.03 -6.95
C PRO A 52 10.38 -11.54 -7.16
N ALA A 53 10.59 -10.67 -8.15
CA ALA A 53 11.92 -10.14 -8.46
C ALA A 53 12.46 -9.22 -7.37
N VAL A 54 11.59 -8.54 -6.63
CA VAL A 54 12.00 -7.67 -5.54
C VAL A 54 12.19 -8.50 -4.27
N ALA A 55 11.24 -9.38 -3.95
CA ALA A 55 11.34 -10.32 -2.83
C ALA A 55 12.64 -11.13 -2.85
N ALA A 56 13.06 -11.64 -4.02
CA ALA A 56 14.33 -12.36 -4.18
C ALA A 56 15.58 -11.50 -3.93
N ALA A 57 15.46 -10.18 -4.06
CA ALA A 57 16.54 -9.23 -3.85
C ALA A 57 16.56 -8.65 -2.43
N LEU A 58 15.52 -8.78 -1.61
CA LEU A 58 15.44 -8.17 -0.28
C LEU A 58 16.31 -8.89 0.75
N THR A 59 16.96 -8.12 1.63
CA THR A 59 17.52 -8.68 2.87
C THR A 59 16.41 -8.99 3.87
N LEU A 60 16.70 -9.85 4.86
CA LEU A 60 15.74 -10.17 5.92
C LEU A 60 15.29 -8.92 6.70
N ALA A 61 16.20 -7.99 6.97
CA ALA A 61 15.89 -6.75 7.68
C ALA A 61 14.94 -5.85 6.89
N GLU A 62 15.16 -5.72 5.56
CA GLU A 62 14.28 -4.95 4.69
C GLU A 62 12.90 -5.59 4.57
N GLN A 63 12.82 -6.93 4.49
CA GLN A 63 11.54 -7.64 4.50
C GLN A 63 10.75 -7.36 5.79
N GLN A 64 11.42 -7.44 6.95
CA GLN A 64 10.81 -7.17 8.25
C GLN A 64 10.26 -5.74 8.32
N GLN A 65 11.07 -4.75 7.93
CA GLN A 65 10.69 -3.33 8.00
C GLN A 65 9.55 -2.98 7.04
N LEU A 66 9.53 -3.58 5.84
CA LEU A 66 8.42 -3.44 4.91
C LEU A 66 7.14 -4.08 5.47
N ALA A 67 7.25 -5.28 6.07
CA ALA A 67 6.11 -5.97 6.68
C ALA A 67 5.52 -5.20 7.87
N GLU A 68 6.38 -4.59 8.69
CA GLU A 68 5.96 -3.68 9.75
C GLU A 68 5.21 -2.47 9.20
N SER A 69 5.65 -1.92 8.07
CA SER A 69 4.96 -0.80 7.41
C SER A 69 3.57 -1.21 6.89
N VAL A 70 3.44 -2.40 6.30
CA VAL A 70 2.15 -2.97 5.88
C VAL A 70 1.22 -3.14 7.09
N SER A 71 1.74 -3.73 8.17
CA SER A 71 0.99 -3.98 9.40
C SER A 71 0.56 -2.69 10.10
N ALA A 72 1.42 -1.68 10.17
CA ALA A 72 1.12 -0.40 10.79
C ALA A 72 0.01 0.37 10.04
N CYS A 73 -0.08 0.18 8.71
CA CYS A 73 -1.18 0.69 7.91
C CYS A 73 -2.48 -0.14 8.03
N GLY A 74 -2.49 -1.21 8.83
CA GLY A 74 -3.63 -2.11 8.96
C GLY A 74 -3.94 -2.90 7.69
N LEU A 75 -3.00 -2.95 6.74
CA LEU A 75 -3.16 -3.69 5.50
C LEU A 75 -3.09 -5.19 5.77
N ASP A 76 -3.87 -5.95 5.00
CA ASP A 76 -3.98 -7.41 5.06
C ASP A 76 -4.46 -8.00 6.41
N GLN A 77 -4.94 -7.16 7.34
CA GLN A 77 -5.51 -7.58 8.63
C GLN A 77 -6.96 -8.08 8.52
N GLY A 78 -7.64 -7.81 7.41
CA GLY A 78 -8.94 -8.40 7.05
C GLY A 78 -10.14 -8.00 7.93
N GLY A 79 -9.96 -7.19 8.98
CA GLY A 79 -11.03 -6.77 9.87
C GLY A 79 -10.75 -5.44 10.56
N LEU A 80 -11.81 -4.70 10.87
CA LEU A 80 -11.72 -3.53 11.75
C LEU A 80 -11.89 -4.01 13.21
N PRO A 81 -11.08 -3.53 14.16
CA PRO A 81 -11.36 -3.64 15.58
C PRO A 81 -12.79 -3.16 15.89
N ALA A 82 -13.49 -3.82 16.81
CA ALA A 82 -14.91 -3.58 17.08
C ALA A 82 -15.18 -2.11 17.44
N GLU A 83 -14.28 -1.50 18.22
CA GLU A 83 -14.38 -0.11 18.66
C GLU A 83 -14.27 0.88 17.49
N LEU A 84 -13.37 0.59 16.54
CA LEU A 84 -13.24 1.37 15.31
C LEU A 84 -14.46 1.16 14.41
N HIS A 85 -14.98 -0.06 14.31
CA HIS A 85 -16.15 -0.38 13.51
C HIS A 85 -17.40 0.38 13.98
N GLU A 86 -17.66 0.39 15.29
CA GLU A 86 -18.75 1.16 15.89
C GLU A 86 -18.59 2.67 15.67
N THR A 87 -17.38 3.18 15.88
CA THR A 87 -17.06 4.60 15.69
C THR A 87 -17.27 5.03 14.23
N PHE A 88 -16.78 4.24 13.28
CA PHE A 88 -16.97 4.47 11.85
C PHE A 88 -18.45 4.41 11.48
N GLY A 89 -19.19 3.40 11.96
CA GLY A 89 -20.62 3.27 11.72
C GLY A 89 -21.40 4.49 12.21
N ALA A 90 -21.10 4.97 13.42
CA ALA A 90 -21.72 6.17 13.97
C ALA A 90 -21.40 7.43 13.13
N ALA A 91 -20.15 7.58 12.69
CA ALA A 91 -19.74 8.69 11.84
C ALA A 91 -20.45 8.68 10.48
N LEU A 92 -20.53 7.51 9.83
CA LEU A 92 -21.23 7.32 8.56
C LEU A 92 -22.72 7.62 8.68
N ASN A 93 -23.37 7.16 9.75
CA ASN A 93 -24.78 7.45 10.01
C ASN A 93 -25.03 8.96 10.17
N ARG A 94 -24.13 9.67 10.85
CA ARG A 94 -24.21 11.14 10.98
C ARG A 94 -24.03 11.83 9.63
N ALA A 95 -23.05 11.41 8.84
CA ALA A 95 -22.80 11.95 7.50
C ALA A 95 -24.01 11.72 6.58
N ALA A 96 -24.55 10.50 6.54
CA ALA A 96 -25.74 10.17 5.78
C ALA A 96 -26.93 11.04 6.19
N SER A 97 -27.19 11.18 7.50
CA SER A 97 -28.26 12.03 8.02
C SER A 97 -28.08 13.51 7.66
N ALA A 98 -26.84 14.00 7.63
CA ALA A 98 -26.56 15.37 7.19
C ALA A 98 -26.83 15.55 5.69
N LEU A 99 -26.37 14.62 4.85
CA LEU A 99 -26.60 14.62 3.42
C LEU A 99 -28.09 14.55 3.08
N THR A 100 -28.85 13.67 3.73
CA THR A 100 -30.31 13.56 3.53
C THR A 100 -31.02 14.87 3.85
N ARG A 101 -30.65 15.56 4.94
CA ARG A 101 -31.22 16.87 5.29
C ARG A 101 -30.91 17.93 4.25
N ILE A 102 -29.66 18.00 3.78
CA ILE A 102 -29.25 18.96 2.74
C ILE A 102 -30.05 18.73 1.47
N LEU A 103 -30.14 17.48 1.02
CA LEU A 103 -30.88 17.11 -0.20
C LEU A 103 -32.38 17.38 -0.08
N ALA A 104 -32.96 17.18 1.11
CA ALA A 104 -34.37 17.49 1.37
C ALA A 104 -34.65 18.99 1.40
N ALA A 105 -33.71 19.81 1.89
CA ALA A 105 -33.82 21.27 1.92
C ALA A 105 -33.54 21.94 0.56
N SER A 106 -32.92 21.22 -0.38
CA SER A 106 -32.66 21.69 -1.75
C SER A 106 -33.79 21.37 -2.75
N ARG A 107 -34.91 20.81 -2.28
CA ARG A 107 -36.14 20.58 -3.06
C ARG A 107 -37.20 21.59 -2.67
#